data_AF-A0A839JHZ1-F1
#
_entry.id   AF-A0A839JHZ1-F1
#
_cell.length_a   1.000
_cell.length_b   1.000
_cell.length_c   1.000
_cell.angle_alpha   90.00
_cell.angle_beta   90.00
_cell.angle_gamma   90.00
#
_symmetry.space_group_name_H-M   'P 1'
#
loop_
_entity.id
_entity.type
_entity.pdbx_description
1 polymer ?
#
loop_
_entity_poly.entity_id
_entity_poly.type
_entity_poly.pdbx_seq_one_letter_code
_entity_poly.pdbx_strand_id
1 'polypeptide(L)' 'MRNFRLDQNFLRSPKLALFLIGHSNIKKRDLVIDIGAGSGVITSALAKRCKKVIAVEKDAETAKRLK' A
#
# COMPACT_ATOMS: atom_id res chain seq x y z
N MET A 1 3.07 15.02 6.90
CA MET A 1 4.16 14.74 7.87
C MET A 1 3.86 13.40 8.53
N ARG A 2 4.81 12.68 9.12
CA ARG A 2 4.50 11.44 9.86
C ARG A 2 3.74 11.79 11.14
N ASN A 3 2.71 11.03 11.48
CA ASN A 3 2.04 11.14 12.78
C ASN A 3 2.55 10.01 13.69
N PHE A 4 3.41 10.36 14.66
CA PHE A 4 4.02 9.38 15.57
C PHE A 4 3.00 8.67 16.47
N ARG A 5 1.83 9.27 16.72
CA ARG A 5 0.75 8.62 17.49
C ARG A 5 0.06 7.48 16.72
N LEU A 6 0.40 7.32 15.44
CA LEU A 6 -0.12 6.28 14.56
C LEU A 6 0.97 5.31 14.09
N ASP A 7 2.18 5.37 14.69
CA ASP A 7 3.32 4.51 14.36
C ASP A 7 3.68 4.48 12.85
N GLN A 8 3.42 5.59 12.15
CA GLN A 8 3.56 5.68 10.70
C GLN A 8 5.03 5.65 10.25
N ASN A 9 5.45 4.51 9.72
CA ASN A 9 6.74 4.31 9.10
C ASN A 9 6.60 4.06 7.60
N PHE A 10 6.79 5.12 6.81
CA PHE A 10 6.64 5.02 5.36
C PHE A 10 7.80 4.28 4.70
N LEU A 11 7.48 3.20 4.01
CA LEU A 11 8.37 2.51 3.09
C LEU A 11 8.78 3.45 1.95
N ARG A 12 10.10 3.63 1.77
CA ARG A 12 10.66 4.51 0.73
C ARG A 12 11.12 3.78 -0.53
N SER A 13 11.28 2.45 -0.47
CA SER A 13 11.84 1.65 -1.58
C SER A 13 10.73 0.98 -2.37
N PRO A 14 10.43 1.43 -3.61
CA PRO A 14 9.50 0.73 -4.49
C PRO A 14 9.99 -0.66 -4.89
N LYS A 15 11.32 -0.84 -4.98
CA LYS A 15 11.94 -2.13 -5.29
C LYS A 15 11.62 -3.16 -4.20
N LEU A 16 11.66 -2.77 -2.93
CA LEU A 16 11.29 -3.68 -1.84
C LEU A 16 9.80 -4.03 -1.90
N ALA A 17 8.92 -3.07 -2.17
CA ALA A 17 7.48 -3.35 -2.32
C ALA A 17 7.21 -4.35 -3.45
N LEU A 18 7.84 -4.17 -4.62
CA LEU A 18 7.73 -5.11 -5.75
C LEU A 18 8.31 -6.48 -5.41
N PHE A 19 9.44 -6.54 -4.69
CA PHE A 19 10.03 -7.79 -4.23
C PHE A 19 9.06 -8.56 -3.32
N LEU A 20 8.49 -7.90 -2.31
CA LEU A 20 7.52 -8.50 -1.39
C LEU A 20 6.29 -9.04 -2.13
N ILE A 21 5.72 -8.23 -3.04
CA ILE A 21 4.56 -8.64 -3.84
C ILE A 21 4.91 -9.79 -4.79
N GLY A 22 6.13 -9.81 -5.34
CA GLY A 22 6.63 -10.89 -6.21
C GLY A 22 6.73 -12.24 -5.48
N HIS A 23 6.99 -12.23 -4.17
CA HIS A 23 7.03 -13.42 -3.32
C HIS A 23 5.66 -13.80 -2.75
N SER A 24 4.61 -13.08 -3.11
CA SER A 24 3.23 -13.40 -2.73
C SER A 24 2.55 -14.27 -3.79
N ASN A 25 1.42 -14.88 -3.42
CA ASN A 25 0.56 -15.60 -4.35
C ASN A 25 -0.51 -14.74 -5.02
N ILE A 26 -0.44 -13.41 -4.91
CA ILE A 26 -1.45 -12.49 -5.48
C ILE A 26 -1.49 -12.63 -7.02
N LYS A 27 -2.70 -12.82 -7.55
CA LYS A 27 -3.01 -13.00 -8.96
C LYS A 27 -3.87 -11.85 -9.48
N LYS A 28 -3.96 -11.77 -10.81
CA LYS A 28 -4.70 -10.73 -11.55
C LYS A 28 -6.22 -10.72 -11.31
N ARG A 29 -6.78 -11.78 -10.72
CA ARG A 29 -8.22 -11.89 -10.39
C ARG A 29 -8.55 -11.45 -8.97
N ASP A 30 -7.54 -11.26 -8.13
CA ASP A 30 -7.74 -11.11 -6.69
C ASP A 30 -8.20 -9.70 -6.34
N LEU A 31 -9.05 -9.64 -5.30
CA LEU A 31 -9.31 -8.43 -4.52
C LEU A 31 -8.37 -8.42 -3.33
N VAL A 32 -7.61 -7.34 -3.16
CA VAL A 32 -6.63 -7.21 -2.08
C VAL A 32 -7.01 -6.03 -1.18
N ILE A 33 -6.88 -6.19 0.14
CA ILE A 33 -7.02 -5.11 1.11
C ILE A 33 -5.62 -4.72 1.59
N ASP A 34 -5.27 -3.46 1.47
CA ASP A 34 -4.00 -2.89 1.93
C ASP A 34 -4.24 -2.03 3.19
N ILE A 35 -3.93 -2.58 4.36
CA ILE A 35 -4.18 -1.94 5.66
C ILE A 35 -2.97 -1.11 6.06
N GLY A 36 -3.17 0.18 6.35
CA GLY A 36 -2.08 1.11 6.65
C GLY A 36 -1.35 1.52 5.38
N ALA A 37 -2.10 1.86 4.33
CA ALA A 37 -1.59 2.16 2.99
C ALA A 37 -0.50 3.26 2.98
N GLY A 38 -0.52 4.17 3.94
CA GLY A 38 0.54 5.14 4.18
C GLY A 38 0.85 5.97 2.93
N SER A 39 2.12 5.97 2.50
CA SER A 39 2.56 6.69 1.30
C SER A 39 2.04 6.09 -0.02
N GLY A 40 1.38 4.92 0.01
CA GLY A 40 0.81 4.26 -1.17
C GLY A 40 1.80 3.46 -2.02
N VAL A 41 3.04 3.27 -1.55
CA VAL A 41 4.08 2.55 -2.33
C VAL A 41 3.69 1.08 -2.57
N ILE A 42 3.17 0.39 -1.53
CA ILE A 42 2.68 -0.99 -1.66
C ILE A 42 1.35 -1.00 -2.44
N THR A 43 0.42 -0.11 -2.10
CA THR A 43 -0.88 0.04 -2.78
C THR A 43 -0.74 0.18 -4.29
N SER A 44 0.16 1.05 -4.75
CA SER A 44 0.40 1.30 -6.17
C SER A 44 0.97 0.09 -6.89
N ALA A 45 1.82 -0.69 -6.21
CA ALA A 45 2.37 -1.91 -6.75
C ALA A 45 1.31 -3.03 -6.81
N LEU A 46 0.45 -3.13 -5.79
CA LEU A 46 -0.69 -4.04 -5.76
C LEU A 46 -1.70 -3.73 -6.87
N ALA A 47 -2.01 -2.45 -7.11
CA ALA A 47 -2.91 -2.01 -8.17
C ALA A 47 -2.47 -2.48 -9.56
N LYS A 48 -1.16 -2.63 -9.79
CA LYS A 48 -0.61 -3.19 -11.04
C LYS A 48 -0.66 -4.72 -11.09
N ARG A 49 -0.79 -5.41 -9.96
CA ARG A 49 -0.67 -6.86 -9.83
C ARG A 49 -2.00 -7.61 -9.76
N CYS A 50 -2.97 -7.05 -9.03
CA CYS A 50 -4.28 -7.67 -8.74
C CYS A 50 -5.42 -7.06 -9.57
N LYS A 51 -6.64 -7.57 -9.41
CA LYS A 51 -7.83 -7.02 -10.10
C LYS A 51 -8.23 -5.68 -9.50
N LYS A 52 -8.21 -5.61 -8.18
CA LYS A 52 -8.63 -4.44 -7.41
C LYS A 52 -7.92 -4.46 -6.06
N VAL A 53 -7.45 -3.29 -5.64
CA VAL A 53 -6.95 -3.08 -4.28
C VAL A 53 -7.85 -2.06 -3.58
N ILE A 54 -8.17 -2.32 -2.32
CA ILE A 54 -8.85 -1.38 -1.43
C ILE A 54 -7.82 -0.97 -0.37
N ALA A 55 -7.39 0.28 -0.43
CA ALA A 55 -6.51 0.86 0.57
C ALA A 55 -7.32 1.37 1.76
N VAL A 56 -6.85 1.05 2.96
CA VAL A 56 -7.40 1.56 4.22
C VAL A 56 -6.29 2.32 4.94
N GLU A 57 -6.49 3.62 5.14
CA GLU A 57 -5.56 4.48 5.88
C GLU A 57 -6.35 5.27 6.93
N LYS A 58 -5.91 5.19 8.19
CA LYS A 58 -6.57 5.82 9.32
C LYS A 58 -6.33 7.33 9.34
N ASP A 59 -5.15 7.78 8.91
CA ASP A 59 -4.83 9.20 8.84
C ASP A 59 -5.43 9.83 7.57
N ALA A 60 -6.50 10.61 7.74
CA ALA A 60 -7.21 11.21 6.62
C ALA A 60 -6.30 12.08 5.71
N GLU A 61 -5.33 12.78 6.29
CA GLU A 61 -4.38 13.60 5.50
C GLU A 61 -3.42 12.73 4.67
N THR A 62 -2.97 11.60 5.21
CA THR A 62 -2.17 10.64 4.44
C THR A 62 -3.03 9.94 3.39
N ALA A 63 -4.26 9.55 3.72
CA ALA A 63 -5.20 8.90 2.79
C ALA A 63 -5.46 9.76 1.54
N LYS A 64 -5.61 11.08 1.68
CA LYS A 64 -5.78 12.03 0.57
C LYS A 64 -4.62 12.03 -0.45
N ARG A 65 -3.46 11.49 -0.08
CA ARG A 65 -2.27 11.43 -0.94
C ARG A 65 -2.24 10.18 -1.81
N LEU A 66 -3.08 9.18 -1.51
CA LEU A 66 -3.29 8.01 -2.34
C LEU A 66 -4.01 8.45 -3.62
N LYS A 67 -3.47 8.09 -4.78
CA LYS A 67 -4.01 8.40 -6.11
C LYS A 67 -4.39 7.12 -6.84
#